data_AF-A0A0N8K1M4-F1
#
_entry.id   AF-A0A0N8K1M4-F1
#
_cell.length_a   1.000
_cell.length_b   1.000
_cell.length_c   1.000
_cell.angle_alpha   90.00
_cell.angle_beta   90.00
_cell.angle_gamma   90.00
#
_symmetry.space_group_name_H-M   'P 1'
#
loop_
_entity.id
_entity.type
_entity.pdbx_description
1 polymer ?
#
loop_
_entity_poly.entity_id
_entity_poly.type
_entity_poly.pdbx_seq_one_letter_code
_entity_poly.pdbx_strand_id
1 'polypeptide(L)' 'MTGRKMRCDIAVWRVSAMKVSCSAELKAIQGNVLTLGCSFSSTSRVSSLTSVEWSYRPPDGQPMQSVSVRM' A
#
# COMPACT_ATOMS: atom_id res chain seq x y z
N MET A 1 -30.63 20.68 -32.71
CA MET A 1 -30.08 20.86 -31.35
C MET A 1 -30.29 19.54 -30.59
N THR A 2 -29.37 18.59 -30.73
CA THR A 2 -29.57 17.22 -30.21
C THR A 2 -28.84 17.11 -28.87
N GLY A 3 -29.59 17.16 -27.77
CA GLY A 3 -29.03 17.09 -26.42
C GLY A 3 -28.40 15.72 -26.14
N ARG A 4 -27.10 15.70 -25.85
CA ARG A 4 -26.41 14.50 -25.35
C ARG A 4 -26.81 14.28 -23.90
N LYS A 5 -27.58 13.22 -23.66
CA LYS A 5 -27.91 12.72 -22.32
C LYS A 5 -26.62 12.19 -21.68
N MET A 6 -26.00 12.96 -20.79
CA MET A 6 -24.91 12.45 -19.95
C MET A 6 -25.47 11.36 -19.04
N ARG A 7 -24.99 10.13 -19.23
CA ARG A 7 -25.23 9.03 -18.29
C ARG A 7 -24.23 9.19 -17.15
N CYS A 8 -24.72 9.35 -15.94
CA CYS A 8 -23.90 9.16 -14.75
C CYS A 8 -23.84 7.64 -14.51
N ASP A 9 -22.84 6.98 -15.07
CA ASP A 9 -22.57 5.59 -14.75
C ASP A 9 -22.05 5.53 -13.30
N ILE A 10 -22.88 5.01 -12.40
CA ILE A 10 -22.50 4.77 -11.00
C ILE A 10 -21.44 3.66 -11.00
N ALA A 11 -20.18 4.04 -10.81
CA ALA A 11 -19.08 3.08 -10.66
C ALA A 11 -19.05 2.56 -9.21
N VAL A 12 -19.49 1.32 -9.01
CA VAL A 12 -19.32 0.61 -7.74
C VAL A 12 -17.94 -0.05 -7.73
N TRP A 13 -17.00 0.49 -6.97
CA TRP A 13 -15.68 -0.10 -6.79
C TRP A 13 -15.75 -1.16 -5.68
N ARG A 14 -15.34 -2.39 -5.97
CA ARG A 14 -15.21 -3.41 -4.92
C ARG A 14 -14.06 -3.04 -4.00
N VAL A 15 -14.36 -2.61 -2.78
CA VAL A 15 -13.35 -2.51 -1.72
C VAL A 15 -12.95 -3.94 -1.37
N SER A 16 -11.67 -4.26 -1.55
CA SER A 16 -11.12 -5.56 -1.20
C SER A 16 -10.64 -5.50 0.24
N ALA A 17 -11.02 -6.48 1.06
CA ALA A 17 -10.46 -6.58 2.40
C ALA A 17 -8.97 -6.92 2.26
N MET A 18 -8.12 -6.08 2.85
CA MET A 18 -6.67 -6.31 2.93
C MET A 18 -6.29 -6.53 4.39
N LYS A 19 -5.58 -7.62 4.65
CA LYS A 19 -4.95 -7.90 5.93
C LYS A 19 -3.44 -7.76 5.76
N VAL A 20 -2.83 -6.95 6.62
CA VAL A 20 -1.38 -6.79 6.72
C VAL A 20 -0.93 -7.39 8.06
N SER A 21 0.07 -8.24 8.01
CA SER A 21 0.70 -8.81 9.22
C SER A 21 2.20 -8.52 9.21
N CYS A 22 2.68 -7.94 10.31
CA CYS A 22 4.05 -7.49 10.53
C CYS A 22 4.39 -7.64 12.03
N SER A 23 5.67 -7.75 12.36
CA SER A 23 6.13 -7.64 13.76
C SER A 23 5.91 -6.22 14.30
N ALA A 24 5.34 -6.11 15.49
CA ALA A 24 5.06 -4.82 16.12
C ALA A 24 6.34 -4.04 16.51
N GLU A 25 7.42 -4.76 16.79
CA GLU A 25 8.73 -4.19 17.15
C GLU A 25 9.82 -5.04 16.52
N LEU A 26 10.88 -4.38 16.03
CA LEU A 26 12.09 -5.03 15.55
C LEU A 26 13.27 -4.46 16.31
N LYS A 27 14.11 -5.34 16.87
CA LYS A 27 15.34 -4.95 17.56
C LYS A 27 16.49 -5.04 16.58
N ALA A 28 17.13 -3.91 16.33
CA ALA A 28 18.29 -3.79 15.46
C ALA A 28 19.53 -3.39 16.29
N ILE A 29 20.70 -3.89 15.89
CA ILE A 29 21.99 -3.38 16.36
C ILE A 29 22.39 -2.23 15.44
N GLN A 30 22.86 -1.12 16.02
CA GLN A 30 23.29 0.04 15.24
C GLN A 30 24.36 -0.36 14.22
N GLY A 31 24.19 0.08 12.97
CA GLY A 31 25.09 -0.24 11.85
C GLY A 31 24.76 -1.53 11.09
N ASN A 32 23.82 -2.36 11.57
CA ASN A 32 23.38 -3.55 10.86
C ASN A 32 22.20 -3.26 9.93
N VAL A 33 22.18 -3.96 8.79
CA VAL A 33 21.00 -4.00 7.91
C VAL A 33 19.97 -4.96 8.51
N LEU A 34 18.73 -4.50 8.63
CA LEU A 34 17.61 -5.31 9.12
C LEU A 34 16.51 -5.38 8.06
N THR A 35 15.87 -6.55 7.95
CA THR A 35 14.76 -6.76 7.01
C THR A 35 13.43 -6.61 7.74
N LEU A 36 12.61 -5.66 7.28
CA LEU A 36 11.22 -5.50 7.70
C LEU A 36 10.33 -6.43 6.87
N GLY A 37 9.90 -7.54 7.48
CA GLY A 37 8.98 -8.49 6.84
C GLY A 37 7.51 -8.11 7.04
N CYS A 38 6.77 -7.98 5.94
CA CYS A 38 5.30 -7.88 5.96
C CYS A 38 4.69 -8.96 5.08
N SER A 39 3.55 -9.49 5.50
CA SER A 39 2.70 -10.34 4.66
C SER A 39 1.37 -9.65 4.40
N PHE A 40 0.94 -9.67 3.14
CA PHE A 40 -0.29 -9.06 2.67
C PHE A 40 -1.22 -10.16 2.17
N SER A 41 -2.47 -10.16 2.65
CA SER A 41 -3.53 -11.02 2.15
C SER A 41 -4.68 -10.14 1.68
N SER A 42 -5.11 -10.33 0.44
CA SER A 42 -6.22 -9.61 -0.16
C SER A 42 -7.26 -10.60 -0.65
N THR A 43 -8.54 -10.25 -0.49
CA THR A 43 -9.64 -11.02 -1.13
C THR A 43 -9.71 -10.77 -2.63
N SER A 44 -9.03 -9.74 -3.14
CA SER A 44 -8.84 -9.52 -4.57
C SER A 44 -7.63 -10.27 -5.10
N ARG A 45 -7.70 -10.63 -6.38
CA ARG A 45 -6.57 -11.23 -7.09
C ARG A 45 -5.41 -10.25 -7.16
N VAL A 46 -4.26 -10.68 -6.66
CA VAL A 46 -2.96 -10.04 -6.89
C VAL A 46 -2.65 -10.12 -8.39
N SER A 47 -2.19 -9.02 -8.97
CA SER A 47 -1.81 -8.93 -10.39
C SER A 47 -0.61 -8.00 -10.55
N SER A 48 -0.04 -7.90 -11.74
CA SER A 48 1.05 -6.95 -12.06
C SER A 48 0.66 -5.48 -11.91
N LEU A 49 -0.64 -5.19 -11.75
CA LEU A 49 -1.15 -3.85 -11.42
C LEU A 49 -1.13 -3.58 -9.91
N THR A 50 -0.86 -4.59 -9.08
CA THR A 50 -0.78 -4.45 -7.63
C THR A 50 0.58 -3.84 -7.25
N SER A 51 0.53 -2.73 -6.53
CA SER A 51 1.72 -2.07 -5.97
C SER A 51 1.65 -2.08 -4.44
N VAL A 52 2.81 -2.30 -3.80
CA VAL A 52 2.99 -2.12 -2.37
C VAL A 52 3.76 -0.83 -2.16
N GLU A 53 3.18 0.11 -1.40
CA GLU A 53 3.88 1.30 -0.95
C GLU A 53 4.23 1.14 0.52
N TRP A 54 5.48 1.44 0.86
CA TRP A 54 5.99 1.43 2.21
C TRP A 54 6.46 2.81 2.58
N SER A 55 5.96 3.34 3.70
CA SER A 55 6.46 4.59 4.26
C SER A 55 7.04 4.35 5.66
N TYR A 56 8.10 5.07 5.99
CA TYR A 56 8.64 5.12 7.34
C TYR A 56 8.93 6.56 7.75
N ARG A 57 8.69 6.85 9.02
CA ARG A 57 9.00 8.15 9.62
C ARG A 57 10.23 7.97 10.51
N PRO A 58 11.39 8.56 10.16
CA PRO A 58 12.54 8.50 11.05
C PRO A 58 12.24 9.25 12.35
N PRO A 59 12.89 8.87 13.46
CA PRO A 59 12.92 9.72 14.64
C PRO A 59 13.55 11.09 14.31
N ASP A 60 13.26 12.10 15.11
CA ASP A 60 13.90 13.43 15.07
C ASP A 60 13.46 14.38 13.95
N GLY A 61 12.16 14.41 13.64
CA GLY A 61 11.56 15.45 12.78
C GLY A 61 12.00 15.38 11.32
N GLN A 62 12.71 14.31 10.93
CA GLN A 62 13.10 14.08 9.56
C GLN A 62 11.87 13.82 8.66
N PRO A 63 11.96 14.14 7.36
CA PRO A 63 10.89 13.87 6.42
C PRO A 63 10.52 12.39 6.37
N MET A 64 9.23 12.12 6.19
CA MET A 64 8.75 10.78 5.92
C MET A 64 9.34 10.29 4.60
N GLN A 65 9.85 9.06 4.60
CA GLN A 65 10.41 8.41 3.43
C GLN A 65 9.39 7.39 2.90
N SER A 66 9.22 7.30 1.58
CA SER A 66 8.34 6.33 0.94
C SER A 66 9.03 5.60 -0.20
N VAL A 67 8.73 4.30 -0.35
CA VAL A 67 9.23 3.42 -1.40
C VAL A 67 8.05 2.62 -1.96
N SER A 68 7.93 2.55 -3.29
CA SER A 68 6.90 1.76 -3.97
C SER A 68 7.53 0.62 -4.76
N VAL A 69 6.97 -0.58 -4.61
CA VAL A 69 7.36 -1.78 -5.36
C VAL A 69 6.14 -2.30 -6.10
N ARG A 70 6.31 -2.68 -7.37
CA ARG A 70 5.29 -3.36 -8.16
C ARG A 70 5.54 -4.87 -8.11
N MET A 71 4.46 -5.64 -7.96
CA MET A 71 4.52 -7.11 -7.98
C MET A 71 4.67 -7.66 -9.40
#